data_AF-A0A1G2EZG6-F1
#
_entry.id   AF-A0A1G2EZG6-F1
#
_cell.length_a   1.000
_cell.length_b   1.000
_cell.length_c   1.000
_cell.angle_alpha   90.00
_cell.angle_beta   90.00
_cell.angle_gamma   90.00
#
_symmetry.space_group_name_H-M   'P 1'
#
loop_
_entity.id
_entity.type
_entity.pdbx_description
1 polymer ?
#
loop_
_entity_poly.entity_id
_entity_poly.type
_entity_poly.pdbx_seq_one_letter_code
_entity_poly.pdbx_strand_id
1 'polypeptide(L)'
;MITTKEIIENFLNSNRPSATAAKVILAALALGGILVVGAVAPNVLSLFGRLGRNRFSGNQIRDGFNNLKRKKLVEVIRTKGDKTVIRLTTKGGKRIRELVLDTLTIPKPKKWDGVWRVMIFDIPVSMNKARSAFRATIKDLGMYQLQKSVWVYPYPCEDEILFTANFFNIEKHIEIFETKYFMNKITEEVLLKEFNL
;
A
#
# COMPACT_ATOMS: atom_id res chain seq x y z
N MET A 1 12.09 -1.59 -2.34
CA MET A 1 11.26 -0.51 -2.93
C MET A 1 10.41 -0.96 -4.12
N ILE A 2 9.20 -1.42 -3.82
CA ILE A 2 8.09 -1.33 -4.77
C ILE A 2 7.88 0.17 -5.05
N THR A 3 7.94 0.55 -6.32
CA THR A 3 7.76 1.96 -6.70
C THR A 3 6.30 2.37 -6.50
N THR A 4 6.05 3.65 -6.19
CA THR A 4 4.67 4.20 -6.12
C THR A 4 3.86 3.87 -7.39
N LYS A 5 4.56 3.66 -8.52
CA LYS A 5 4.02 3.24 -9.79
C LYS A 5 3.47 1.81 -9.78
N GLU A 6 4.20 0.84 -9.24
CA GLU A 6 3.76 -0.58 -9.15
C GLU A 6 2.56 -0.76 -8.22
N ILE A 7 2.54 -0.02 -7.10
CA ILE A 7 1.39 0.03 -6.18
C ILE A 7 0.13 0.50 -6.92
N ILE A 8 0.26 1.52 -7.77
CA ILE A 8 -0.84 2.06 -8.57
C ILE A 8 -1.29 1.07 -9.64
N GLU A 9 -0.36 0.37 -10.31
CA GLU A 9 -0.70 -0.64 -11.33
C GLU A 9 -1.47 -1.82 -10.72
N ASN A 10 -1.01 -2.35 -9.58
CA ASN A 10 -1.71 -3.40 -8.84
C ASN A 10 -3.09 -2.94 -8.34
N PHE A 11 -3.19 -1.71 -7.85
CA PHE A 11 -4.45 -1.11 -7.40
C PHE A 11 -5.50 -0.99 -8.52
N LEU A 12 -5.08 -0.64 -9.73
CA LEU A 12 -5.97 -0.46 -10.87
C LEU A 12 -6.48 -1.78 -11.47
N ASN A 13 -5.73 -2.87 -11.29
CA ASN A 13 -6.08 -4.20 -11.79
C ASN A 13 -7.09 -4.96 -10.90
N SER A 14 -7.40 -4.48 -9.69
CA SER A 14 -8.44 -5.10 -8.85
C SER A 14 -9.85 -4.64 -9.28
N ASN A 15 -10.73 -5.57 -9.68
CA ASN A 15 -11.96 -5.26 -10.45
C ASN A 15 -13.15 -4.64 -9.67
N ARG A 16 -13.76 -3.58 -10.26
CA ARG A 16 -15.20 -3.23 -10.47
C ARG A 16 -15.25 -1.99 -11.42
N PRO A 17 -15.95 -1.97 -12.57
CA PRO A 17 -15.74 -0.96 -13.65
C PRO A 17 -15.98 0.52 -13.30
N SER A 18 -17.03 0.86 -12.57
CA SER A 18 -17.26 2.23 -12.06
C SER A 18 -16.34 2.59 -10.88
N ALA A 19 -15.74 1.58 -10.24
CA ALA A 19 -14.67 1.77 -9.28
C ALA A 19 -13.35 2.09 -9.98
N THR A 20 -13.11 1.61 -11.22
CA THR A 20 -11.83 1.81 -11.90
C THR A 20 -11.56 3.29 -12.23
N ALA A 21 -12.53 4.06 -12.72
CA ALA A 21 -12.34 5.51 -12.93
C ALA A 21 -12.08 6.27 -11.62
N ALA A 22 -12.81 5.93 -10.55
CA ALA A 22 -12.59 6.49 -9.22
C ALA A 22 -11.20 6.14 -8.66
N LYS A 23 -10.73 4.92 -8.91
CA LYS A 23 -9.37 4.49 -8.55
C LYS A 23 -8.32 5.32 -9.29
N VAL A 24 -8.45 5.51 -10.60
CA VAL A 24 -7.49 6.33 -11.37
C VAL A 24 -7.44 7.77 -10.84
N ILE A 25 -8.58 8.39 -10.51
CA ILE A 25 -8.62 9.74 -9.94
C ILE A 25 -7.89 9.79 -8.59
N LEU A 26 -8.13 8.81 -7.70
CA LEU A 26 -7.44 8.73 -6.41
C LEU A 26 -5.93 8.54 -6.56
N ALA A 27 -5.50 7.67 -7.49
CA ALA A 27 -4.08 7.44 -7.77
C ALA A 27 -3.39 8.69 -8.34
N ALA A 28 -4.04 9.40 -9.26
CA ALA A 28 -3.52 10.65 -9.80
C ALA A 28 -3.38 11.73 -8.72
N LEU A 29 -4.36 11.83 -7.81
CA LEU A 29 -4.29 12.73 -6.67
C LEU A 29 -3.24 12.32 -5.63
N ALA A 30 -2.98 11.03 -5.42
CA ALA A 30 -1.90 10.58 -4.53
C ALA A 30 -0.52 11.00 -5.04
N LEU A 31 -0.31 11.00 -6.35
CA LEU A 31 0.96 11.40 -6.96
C LEU A 31 1.13 12.93 -7.04
N GLY A 32 0.06 13.66 -7.35
CA GLY A 32 0.13 15.11 -7.63
C GLY A 32 -0.39 16.01 -6.51
N GLY A 33 -1.01 15.45 -5.47
CA GLY A 33 -1.70 16.18 -4.39
C GLY A 33 -3.00 16.87 -4.82
N ILE A 34 -2.96 17.58 -5.95
CA ILE A 34 -4.04 18.36 -6.55
C ILE A 34 -4.23 17.91 -8.02
N LEU A 35 -5.48 17.83 -8.47
CA LEU A 35 -5.84 17.51 -9.85
C LEU A 35 -6.69 18.63 -10.43
N VAL A 36 -6.28 19.19 -11.59
CA VAL A 36 -7.03 20.23 -12.29
C VAL A 36 -7.75 19.62 -13.50
N VAL A 37 -9.07 19.47 -13.38
CA VAL A 37 -9.94 19.03 -14.49
C VAL A 37 -10.07 20.17 -15.49
N GLY A 38 -9.85 19.89 -16.78
CA GLY A 38 -9.77 20.89 -17.86
C GLY A 38 -8.34 21.37 -18.17
N ALA A 39 -7.35 20.99 -17.35
CA ALA A 39 -5.93 21.23 -17.60
C ALA A 39 -5.13 20.04 -17.04
N VAL A 40 -5.20 18.89 -17.73
CA VAL A 40 -4.52 17.68 -17.27
C VAL A 40 -3.02 17.80 -17.55
N ALA A 41 -2.18 17.68 -16.50
CA ALA A 41 -0.72 17.73 -16.65
C ALA A 41 -0.19 16.51 -17.42
N PRO A 42 0.96 16.61 -18.13
CA PRO A 42 1.53 15.52 -18.93
C PRO A 42 1.72 14.20 -18.15
N ASN A 43 2.17 14.27 -16.90
CA ASN A 43 2.35 13.09 -16.04
C ASN A 43 1.02 12.39 -15.73
N VAL A 44 -0.04 13.16 -15.51
CA VAL A 44 -1.41 12.63 -15.28
C VAL A 44 -1.99 12.09 -16.59
N LEU A 45 -1.84 12.81 -17.70
CA LEU A 45 -2.22 12.34 -19.04
C LEU A 45 -1.50 11.04 -19.44
N SER A 46 -0.23 10.90 -19.12
CA SER A 46 0.54 9.68 -19.41
C SER A 46 0.06 8.48 -18.59
N LEU A 47 -0.42 8.70 -17.36
CA LEU A 47 -1.09 7.68 -16.55
C LEU A 47 -2.39 7.26 -17.24
N PHE A 48 -3.30 8.19 -17.53
CA PHE A 48 -4.54 7.89 -18.25
C PHE A 48 -4.30 7.28 -19.65
N GLY A 49 -3.24 7.72 -20.35
CA GLY A 49 -2.87 7.27 -21.69
C GLY A 49 -2.28 5.85 -21.70
N ARG A 50 -1.36 5.53 -20.78
CA ARG A 50 -0.79 4.18 -20.62
C ARG A 50 -1.79 3.18 -20.03
N LEU A 51 -2.76 3.65 -19.25
CA LEU A 51 -3.81 2.83 -18.63
C LEU A 51 -5.04 2.63 -19.54
N GLY A 52 -5.03 3.21 -20.74
CA GLY A 52 -6.06 3.03 -21.76
C GLY A 52 -6.92 4.28 -21.94
N ARG A 53 -6.45 5.20 -22.80
CA ARG A 53 -7.20 6.38 -23.29
C ARG A 53 -8.58 6.02 -23.87
N ASN A 54 -8.77 4.77 -24.30
CA ASN A 54 -10.00 4.23 -24.89
C ASN A 54 -10.87 3.39 -23.93
N ARG A 55 -10.55 3.30 -22.63
CA ARG A 55 -11.30 2.44 -21.67
C ARG A 55 -12.40 3.15 -20.88
N PHE A 56 -12.40 4.49 -20.81
CA PHE A 56 -13.36 5.23 -19.99
C PHE A 56 -14.05 6.34 -20.78
N SER A 57 -15.38 6.32 -20.82
CA SER A 57 -16.16 7.42 -21.37
C SER A 57 -16.11 8.64 -20.44
N GLY A 58 -16.34 9.84 -20.98
CA GLY A 58 -16.40 11.07 -20.17
C GLY A 58 -17.45 11.00 -19.05
N ASN A 59 -18.54 10.25 -19.28
CA ASN A 59 -19.56 9.99 -18.27
C ASN A 59 -19.04 9.10 -17.14
N GLN A 60 -18.28 8.04 -17.44
CA GLN A 60 -17.70 7.16 -16.42
C GLN A 60 -16.69 7.89 -15.51
N ILE A 61 -15.91 8.81 -16.08
CA ILE A 61 -14.99 9.66 -15.30
C ILE A 61 -15.79 10.60 -14.38
N ARG A 62 -16.84 11.23 -14.92
CA ARG A 62 -17.73 12.11 -14.15
C ARG A 62 -18.44 11.37 -13.02
N ASP A 63 -18.95 10.18 -13.27
CA ASP A 63 -19.61 9.34 -12.27
C ASP A 63 -18.64 8.86 -11.20
N GLY A 64 -17.43 8.46 -11.60
CA GLY A 64 -16.34 8.12 -10.69
C GLY A 64 -15.99 9.28 -9.77
N PHE A 65 -15.82 10.49 -10.33
CA PHE A 65 -15.58 11.70 -9.56
C PHE A 65 -16.75 12.03 -8.60
N ASN A 66 -17.98 12.03 -9.10
CA ASN A 66 -19.17 12.31 -8.29
C ASN A 66 -19.32 11.31 -7.14
N ASN A 67 -18.97 10.04 -7.38
CA ASN A 67 -18.95 9.03 -6.34
C ASN A 67 -17.88 9.30 -5.26
N LEU A 68 -16.65 9.69 -5.67
CA LEU A 68 -15.60 10.08 -4.72
C LEU A 68 -16.00 11.31 -3.90
N LYS A 69 -16.59 12.32 -4.54
CA LYS A 69 -17.09 13.54 -3.91
C LYS A 69 -18.20 13.22 -2.90
N ARG A 70 -19.21 12.42 -3.31
CA ARG A 70 -20.30 11.96 -2.43
C ARG A 70 -19.78 11.18 -1.22
N LYS A 71 -18.75 10.35 -1.40
CA LYS A 71 -18.09 9.63 -0.30
C LYS A 71 -17.17 10.50 0.56
N LYS A 72 -17.02 11.80 0.22
CA LYS A 72 -16.11 12.77 0.85
C LYS A 72 -14.64 12.35 0.80
N LEU A 73 -14.24 11.65 -0.27
CA LEU A 73 -12.84 11.25 -0.48
C LEU A 73 -12.05 12.33 -1.23
N VAL A 74 -12.74 13.15 -2.01
CA VAL A 74 -12.16 14.30 -2.72
C VAL A 74 -13.04 15.52 -2.51
N GLU A 75 -12.45 16.69 -2.61
CA GLU A 75 -13.13 17.98 -2.55
C GLU A 75 -12.72 18.89 -3.70
N VAL A 76 -13.63 19.78 -4.07
CA VAL A 76 -13.35 20.83 -5.06
C VAL A 76 -12.89 22.06 -4.31
N ILE A 77 -11.67 22.51 -4.58
CA ILE A 77 -11.09 23.69 -3.93
C ILE A 77 -11.53 24.96 -4.68
N ARG A 78 -11.48 24.94 -6.02
CA ARG A 78 -11.83 26.10 -6.86
C ARG A 78 -12.37 25.66 -8.20
N THR A 79 -13.31 26.43 -8.74
CA THR A 79 -13.79 26.31 -10.12
C THR A 79 -13.66 27.68 -10.79
N LYS A 80 -13.03 27.74 -11.97
CA LYS A 80 -12.91 28.97 -12.78
C LYS A 80 -13.09 28.61 -14.25
N GLY A 81 -14.23 29.01 -14.83
CA GLY A 81 -14.63 28.57 -16.17
C GLY A 81 -14.67 27.05 -16.26
N ASP A 82 -14.08 26.48 -17.30
CA ASP A 82 -14.03 25.03 -17.51
C ASP A 82 -12.98 24.31 -16.65
N LYS A 83 -12.26 25.03 -15.79
CA LYS A 83 -11.21 24.47 -14.93
C LYS A 83 -11.72 24.23 -13.52
N THR A 84 -11.58 22.99 -13.03
CA THR A 84 -11.94 22.60 -11.66
C THR A 84 -10.74 22.02 -10.93
N VAL A 85 -10.37 22.59 -9.79
CA VAL A 85 -9.26 22.14 -8.93
C VAL A 85 -9.79 21.20 -7.85
N ILE A 86 -9.28 19.98 -7.81
CA ILE A 86 -9.70 18.90 -6.91
C ILE A 86 -8.52 18.52 -6.01
N ARG A 87 -8.79 18.15 -4.76
CA ARG A 87 -7.80 17.60 -3.82
C ARG A 87 -8.37 16.41 -3.06
N LEU A 88 -7.48 15.57 -2.52
CA LEU A 88 -7.83 14.56 -1.52
C LEU A 88 -8.20 15.21 -0.19
N THR A 89 -9.29 14.71 0.41
CA THR A 89 -9.57 14.98 1.82
C THR A 89 -8.71 14.07 2.70
N THR A 90 -8.64 14.34 4.00
CA THR A 90 -8.01 13.42 4.98
C THR A 90 -8.60 12.01 4.89
N LYS A 91 -9.91 11.89 4.67
CA LYS A 91 -10.61 10.61 4.48
C LYS A 91 -10.18 9.93 3.18
N GLY A 92 -10.02 10.69 2.10
CA GLY A 92 -9.48 10.22 0.83
C GLY A 92 -8.07 9.66 0.98
N GLY A 93 -7.19 10.41 1.63
CA GLY A 93 -5.82 9.97 1.93
C GLY A 93 -5.79 8.67 2.74
N LYS A 94 -6.60 8.57 3.80
CA LYS A 94 -6.74 7.32 4.57
C LYS A 94 -7.20 6.15 3.70
N ARG A 95 -8.21 6.38 2.85
CA ARG A 95 -8.73 5.33 1.96
C ARG A 95 -7.68 4.84 0.97
N ILE A 96 -6.83 5.74 0.46
CA ILE A 96 -5.71 5.35 -0.41
C ILE A 96 -4.73 4.48 0.37
N ARG A 97 -4.34 4.89 1.59
CA ARG A 97 -3.43 4.07 2.41
C ARG A 97 -3.98 2.68 2.72
N GLU A 98 -5.28 2.55 3.01
CA GLU A 98 -5.95 1.25 3.19
C GLU A 98 -5.82 0.40 1.92
N LEU A 99 -6.06 0.99 0.75
CA LEU A 99 -5.98 0.29 -0.53
C LEU A 99 -4.54 -0.15 -0.87
N VAL A 100 -3.55 0.68 -0.53
CA VAL A 100 -2.14 0.30 -0.67
C VAL A 100 -1.81 -0.86 0.24
N LEU A 101 -2.25 -0.82 1.50
CA LEU A 101 -2.05 -1.92 2.45
C LEU A 101 -2.68 -3.23 1.95
N ASP A 102 -3.89 -3.18 1.40
CA ASP A 102 -4.61 -4.35 0.86
C ASP A 102 -3.89 -4.99 -0.35
N THR A 103 -3.02 -4.25 -1.04
CA THR A 103 -2.28 -4.71 -2.23
C THR A 103 -0.79 -4.86 -2.00
N LEU A 104 -0.34 -4.62 -0.78
CA LEU A 104 1.06 -4.68 -0.40
C LEU A 104 1.54 -6.13 -0.49
N THR A 105 2.70 -6.32 -1.11
CA THR A 105 3.39 -7.60 -1.18
C THR A 105 4.86 -7.37 -0.88
N ILE A 106 5.54 -8.37 -0.33
CA ILE A 106 7.00 -8.30 -0.16
C ILE A 106 7.64 -8.89 -1.42
N PRO A 107 8.50 -8.15 -2.14
CA PRO A 107 9.22 -8.67 -3.30
C PRO A 107 10.07 -9.89 -2.93
N LYS A 108 9.91 -10.99 -3.67
CA LYS A 108 10.70 -12.21 -3.48
C LYS A 108 11.79 -12.28 -4.55
N PRO A 109 13.07 -12.03 -4.22
CA PRO A 109 14.17 -12.22 -5.17
C PRO A 109 14.26 -13.68 -5.61
N LYS A 110 14.81 -13.92 -6.82
CA LYS A 110 14.97 -15.29 -7.36
C LYS A 110 15.87 -16.17 -6.52
N LYS A 111 16.79 -15.57 -5.77
CA LYS A 111 17.76 -16.27 -4.92
C LYS A 111 17.75 -15.61 -3.55
N TRP A 112 17.70 -16.43 -2.50
CA TRP A 112 17.89 -15.99 -1.13
C TRP A 112 19.35 -15.57 -0.90
N ASP A 113 19.55 -14.49 -0.15
CA ASP A 113 20.86 -13.94 0.17
C ASP A 113 21.53 -14.62 1.38
N GLY A 114 20.84 -15.60 2.00
CA GLY A 114 21.32 -16.29 3.19
C GLY A 114 21.17 -15.47 4.47
N VAL A 115 20.35 -14.42 4.45
CA VAL A 115 20.12 -13.54 5.60
C VAL A 115 18.65 -13.59 6.01
N TRP A 116 18.41 -13.75 7.31
CA TRP A 116 17.09 -13.67 7.91
C TRP A 116 16.82 -12.27 8.41
N ARG A 117 15.63 -11.75 8.14
CA ARG A 117 15.08 -10.51 8.69
C ARG A 117 14.20 -10.89 9.84
N VAL A 118 14.59 -10.45 11.03
CA VAL A 118 13.85 -10.68 12.26
C VAL A 118 13.24 -9.37 12.69
N MET A 119 11.92 -9.32 12.70
CA MET A 119 11.16 -8.21 13.23
C MET A 119 10.70 -8.56 14.64
N ILE A 120 11.00 -7.68 15.59
CA ILE A 120 10.47 -7.73 16.94
C ILE A 120 9.62 -6.49 17.22
N PHE A 121 8.71 -6.61 18.18
CA PHE A 121 7.98 -5.44 18.65
C PHE A 121 7.60 -5.49 20.12
N ASP A 122 7.47 -4.29 20.70
CA ASP A 122 6.88 -4.09 22.02
C ASP A 122 5.82 -2.98 21.98
N ILE A 123 4.65 -3.33 21.44
CA ILE A 123 3.52 -2.41 21.26
C ILE A 123 2.69 -2.41 22.56
N PRO A 124 2.42 -1.31 23.25
CA PRO A 124 1.68 -1.31 24.51
C PRO A 124 0.30 -1.99 24.44
N VAL A 125 -0.16 -2.56 25.57
CA VAL A 125 -1.48 -3.22 25.66
C VAL A 125 -2.64 -2.26 25.34
N SER A 126 -2.48 -0.97 25.67
CA SER A 126 -3.45 0.07 25.29
C SER A 126 -3.68 0.17 23.78
N MET A 127 -2.74 -0.32 22.96
CA MET A 127 -2.79 -0.34 21.50
C MET A 127 -3.11 -1.74 20.94
N ASN A 128 -3.78 -2.60 21.72
CA ASN A 128 -4.04 -4.00 21.34
C ASN A 128 -4.75 -4.16 19.98
N LYS A 129 -5.64 -3.22 19.60
CA LYS A 129 -6.30 -3.25 18.29
C LYS A 129 -5.30 -3.07 17.14
N ALA A 130 -4.37 -2.12 17.28
CA ALA A 130 -3.31 -1.90 16.30
C ALA A 130 -2.35 -3.10 16.26
N ARG A 131 -1.96 -3.62 17.43
CA ARG A 131 -1.13 -4.82 17.56
C ARG A 131 -1.73 -6.03 16.83
N SER A 132 -3.02 -6.32 17.05
CA SER A 132 -3.70 -7.44 16.42
C SER A 132 -3.86 -7.26 14.90
N ALA A 133 -4.20 -6.04 14.47
CA ALA A 133 -4.30 -5.73 13.04
C ALA A 133 -2.94 -5.86 12.34
N PHE A 134 -1.88 -5.31 12.92
CA PHE A 134 -0.52 -5.41 12.40
C PHE A 134 -0.07 -6.86 12.25
N ARG A 135 -0.27 -7.69 13.29
CA ARG A 135 0.05 -9.12 13.26
C ARG A 135 -0.70 -9.87 12.16
N ALA A 136 -1.97 -9.55 11.94
CA ALA A 136 -2.73 -10.15 10.84
C ALA A 136 -2.13 -9.75 9.49
N THR A 137 -1.87 -8.45 9.29
CA THR A 137 -1.31 -7.94 8.03
C THR A 137 0.06 -8.53 7.70
N ILE A 138 1.01 -8.56 8.63
CA ILE A 138 2.35 -9.12 8.35
C ILE A 138 2.33 -10.64 8.15
N LYS A 139 1.36 -11.33 8.75
CA LYS A 139 1.11 -12.75 8.47
C LYS A 139 0.60 -12.94 7.05
N ASP A 140 -0.30 -12.08 6.59
CA ASP A 140 -0.81 -12.10 5.21
C ASP A 140 0.29 -11.73 4.19
N LEU A 141 1.28 -10.92 4.58
CA LEU A 141 2.50 -10.68 3.80
C LEU A 141 3.44 -11.90 3.73
N GLY A 142 3.15 -12.95 4.51
CA GLY A 142 3.87 -14.21 4.52
C GLY A 142 5.01 -14.31 5.53
N MET A 143 5.09 -13.39 6.50
CA MET A 143 6.07 -13.53 7.58
C MET A 143 5.73 -14.72 8.48
N TYR A 144 6.77 -15.43 8.92
CA TYR A 144 6.61 -16.54 9.86
C TYR A 144 6.57 -16.03 11.29
N GLN A 145 5.58 -16.48 12.05
CA GLN A 145 5.45 -16.14 13.46
C GLN A 145 6.30 -17.07 14.34
N LEU A 146 7.51 -16.65 14.70
CA LEU A 146 8.38 -17.41 15.61
C LEU A 146 7.90 -17.34 17.06
N GLN A 147 7.46 -16.16 17.51
CA GLN A 147 6.82 -15.95 18.81
C GLN A 147 5.74 -14.87 18.71
N LYS A 148 5.02 -14.59 19.81
CA LYS A 148 3.95 -13.58 19.85
C LYS A 148 4.38 -12.21 19.30
N SER A 149 5.63 -11.81 19.56
CA SER A 149 6.20 -10.54 19.13
C SER A 149 7.49 -10.69 18.31
N VAL A 150 7.76 -11.88 17.77
CA VAL A 150 8.97 -12.17 16.97
C VAL A 150 8.53 -12.81 15.66
N TRP A 151 8.91 -12.18 14.56
CA TRP A 151 8.53 -12.57 13.21
C TRP A 151 9.76 -12.65 12.33
N VAL A 152 9.79 -13.63 11.44
CA VAL A 152 10.97 -13.93 10.62
C VAL A 152 10.58 -13.97 9.15
N TYR A 153 11.44 -13.43 8.30
CA TYR A 153 11.32 -13.50 6.86
C TYR A 153 12.69 -13.63 6.19
N PRO A 154 12.83 -14.34 5.07
CA PRO A 154 14.13 -14.54 4.43
C PRO A 154 14.52 -13.40 3.47
N TYR A 155 13.58 -12.57 3.03
CA TYR A 155 13.82 -11.54 2.01
C TYR A 155 13.77 -10.13 2.60
N PRO A 156 14.44 -9.13 2.00
CA PRO A 156 14.29 -7.74 2.39
C PRO A 156 12.82 -7.33 2.43
N CYS A 157 12.39 -6.72 3.53
CA CYS A 157 10.99 -6.40 3.80
C CYS A 157 10.82 -5.12 4.63
N GLU A 158 11.89 -4.40 4.90
CA GLU A 158 11.95 -3.27 5.83
C GLU A 158 10.98 -2.17 5.40
N ASP A 159 10.95 -1.84 4.10
CA ASP A 159 10.06 -0.83 3.51
C ASP A 159 8.58 -1.18 3.77
N GLU A 160 8.18 -2.42 3.46
CA GLU A 160 6.81 -2.89 3.59
C GLU A 160 6.37 -2.98 5.05
N ILE A 161 7.26 -3.42 5.95
CA ILE A 161 6.98 -3.50 7.39
C ILE A 161 6.88 -2.10 8.00
N LEU A 162 7.78 -1.18 7.66
CA LEU A 162 7.71 0.21 8.13
C LEU A 162 6.47 0.93 7.60
N PHE A 163 6.08 0.72 6.35
CA PHE A 163 4.83 1.24 5.80
C PHE A 163 3.62 0.71 6.59
N THR A 164 3.59 -0.60 6.84
CA THR A 164 2.51 -1.25 7.60
C THR A 164 2.47 -0.72 9.04
N ALA A 165 3.62 -0.59 9.69
CA ALA A 165 3.70 -0.06 11.06
C ALA A 165 3.24 1.40 11.14
N ASN A 166 3.65 2.23 10.18
CA ASN A 166 3.21 3.63 10.08
C ASN A 166 1.71 3.75 9.85
N PHE A 167 1.13 2.87 9.03
CA PHE A 167 -0.31 2.83 8.81
C PHE A 167 -1.10 2.66 10.12
N PHE A 168 -0.58 1.85 11.04
CA PHE A 168 -1.16 1.62 12.36
C PHE A 168 -0.63 2.56 13.47
N ASN A 169 0.28 3.49 13.15
CA ASN A 169 0.98 4.40 14.06
C ASN A 169 1.73 3.68 15.20
N ILE A 170 2.45 2.61 14.86
CA ILE A 170 3.21 1.78 15.81
C ILE A 170 4.68 1.65 15.43
N GLU A 171 5.17 2.40 14.45
CA GLU A 171 6.53 2.33 13.92
C GLU A 171 7.61 2.45 15.01
N LYS A 172 7.40 3.29 16.03
CA LYS A 172 8.32 3.46 17.17
C LYS A 172 8.44 2.24 18.10
N HIS A 173 7.60 1.24 17.91
CA HIS A 173 7.55 0.01 18.72
C HIS A 173 8.08 -1.20 17.95
N ILE A 174 8.54 -1.02 16.72
CA ILE A 174 9.05 -2.08 15.84
C ILE A 174 10.56 -1.92 15.73
N GLU A 175 11.28 -3.04 15.80
CA GLU A 175 12.70 -3.12 15.48
C GLU A 175 12.90 -4.25 14.47
N ILE A 176 13.79 -4.05 13.49
CA ILE A 176 14.15 -5.06 12.50
C ILE A 176 15.66 -5.20 12.49
N PHE A 177 16.13 -6.43 12.58
CA PHE A 177 17.55 -6.73 12.46
C PHE A 177 17.77 -7.96 11.59
N GLU A 178 19.00 -8.05 11.08
CA GLU A 178 19.43 -9.14 10.24
C GLU A 178 20.26 -10.16 11.04
N THR A 179 20.07 -11.44 10.75
CA THR A 179 20.94 -12.51 11.25
C THR A 179 21.19 -13.55 10.16
N LYS A 180 22.39 -14.14 10.16
CA LYS A 180 22.72 -15.27 9.27
C LYS A 180 22.41 -16.62 9.89
N TYR A 181 22.24 -16.69 11.21
CA TYR A 181 22.15 -17.95 11.93
C TYR A 181 21.12 -17.89 13.04
N PHE A 182 20.42 -19.00 13.24
CA PHE A 182 19.73 -19.31 14.49
C PHE A 182 20.55 -20.34 15.26
N MET A 183 20.77 -20.10 16.56
CA MET A 183 21.50 -21.04 17.41
C MET A 183 20.76 -22.37 17.57
N ASN A 184 19.42 -22.32 17.62
CA ASN A 184 18.60 -23.52 17.60
C ASN A 184 18.43 -24.03 16.17
N LYS A 185 19.09 -25.14 15.86
CA LYS A 185 19.09 -25.74 14.52
C LYS A 185 17.72 -26.27 14.09
N ILE A 186 16.91 -26.73 15.03
CA ILE A 186 15.52 -27.13 14.74
C ILE A 186 14.70 -25.92 14.27
N THR A 187 14.89 -24.76 14.90
CA THR A 187 14.23 -23.52 14.47
C THR A 187 14.65 -23.13 13.05
N GLU A 188 15.94 -23.20 12.75
CA GLU A 188 16.47 -22.89 11.41
C GLU A 188 15.89 -23.83 10.35
N GLU A 189 15.86 -25.14 10.61
CA GLU A 189 15.28 -26.15 9.72
C GLU A 189 13.79 -25.92 9.43
N VAL A 190 13.01 -25.56 10.47
CA VAL A 190 11.58 -25.23 10.31
C VAL A 190 11.41 -24.02 9.40
N LEU A 191 12.22 -22.97 9.58
CA LEU A 191 12.14 -21.76 8.75
C LEU A 191 12.54 -22.05 7.30
N LEU A 192 13.62 -22.80 7.07
CA LEU A 192 14.03 -23.20 5.72
C LEU A 192 12.91 -23.96 5.00
N LYS A 193 12.29 -24.91 5.69
CA LYS A 193 11.15 -25.67 5.15
C LYS A 193 9.93 -24.79 4.86
N GLU A 194 9.57 -23.90 5.78
CA GLU A 194 8.44 -22.98 5.62
C GLU A 194 8.58 -22.10 4.37
N PHE A 195 9.80 -21.60 4.13
CA PHE A 195 10.09 -20.70 3.01
C PHE A 195 10.54 -21.40 1.73
N ASN A 196 10.66 -22.74 1.74
CA ASN A 196 11.20 -23.55 0.64
C ASN A 196 12.60 -23.10 0.20
N LEU A 197 13.51 -22.96 1.17
CA LEU A 197 14.89 -22.54 1.00
C LEU A 197 15.89 -23.69 1.18
#